data_AF-A0A2D5MT59-F1
#
_entry.id   AF-A0A2D5MT59-F1
#
_cell.length_a   1.000
_cell.length_b   1.000
_cell.length_c   1.000
_cell.angle_alpha   90.00
_cell.angle_beta   90.00
_cell.angle_gamma   90.00
#
_symmetry.space_group_name_H-M   'P 1'
#
loop_
_entity.id
_entity.type
_entity.pdbx_description
1 polymer ?
#
loop_
_entity_poly.entity_id
_entity_poly.type
_entity_poly.pdbx_seq_one_letter_code
_entity_poly.pdbx_strand_id
1 'polypeptide(L)'
;MPNDILRTYVLPTVRYPLTDNVIHRAVERYLSPDPRQKNSVLQRFGEIENWDVSRVTDMSRLFLNRSYFNQPLNDWDVSNVTKMEGMFSHAESFNQPLDKWNVSNVTSTYSLFSGATSFNQPLNNWNVSNVTNMNSMFKDATSFNQSLNNWDVSNVRDMNHVFLDAEAFNQPLNNWNVSKVTDMEMMFMGATSFNQPLNDWNVANVTSTYFMFAGVDSTQRFSSFNQPLNNWDVSNVTIMSGMFHGAESFNQSLNDWNVSNVKNMDAMFHSARSFNQPLDDWDVSNVKNMSKMFRYATPFNQPLNNWDVSNVKNMQYMFADDEEAEAYTSAFNQPLNDWDVSNVKNMMCMFAGAISFNQPLNDWNVSNVENTGGMFAGARSFNQPLNDWNVSNVENMGAMFAYAESFNQPLNNWDVSTVLHMEYMFKKARSFNQPLDNWDASKVINTRDMFAGTSLEPERRRLFFRRRAMRRAAVANKESVLNHYWRRLGRRAADAVARAVS
;
A
#
# COMPACT_ATOMS: atom_id res chain seq x y z
N MET A 1 41.17 -72.10 23.78
CA MET A 1 41.56 -70.67 23.90
C MET A 1 40.44 -69.84 23.30
N PRO A 2 39.72 -69.01 24.07
CA PRO A 2 38.84 -67.98 23.52
C PRO A 2 39.43 -66.58 23.80
N ASN A 3 39.83 -65.88 22.73
CA ASN A 3 40.00 -64.43 22.64
C ASN A 3 39.04 -63.99 21.51
N ASP A 4 38.31 -62.88 21.55
CA ASP A 4 38.42 -61.67 22.34
C ASP A 4 37.03 -61.02 22.39
N ILE A 5 36.69 -60.47 23.55
CA ILE A 5 35.47 -59.72 23.80
C ILE A 5 35.71 -58.29 23.29
N LEU A 6 35.12 -57.93 22.15
CA LEU A 6 34.91 -56.52 21.82
C LEU A 6 33.86 -55.94 22.78
N ARG A 7 34.32 -55.51 23.95
CA ARG A 7 33.56 -54.62 24.82
C ARG A 7 33.36 -53.31 24.06
N THR A 8 32.15 -53.08 23.58
CA THR A 8 31.65 -51.74 23.29
C THR A 8 31.67 -50.94 24.60
N TYR A 9 32.75 -50.21 24.83
CA TYR A 9 32.79 -49.19 25.88
C TYR A 9 31.81 -48.10 25.47
N VAL A 10 30.57 -48.19 25.95
CA VAL A 10 29.68 -47.03 26.05
C VAL A 10 30.27 -46.17 27.16
N LEU A 11 31.18 -45.26 26.79
CA LEU A 11 31.60 -44.20 27.70
C LEU A 11 30.34 -43.45 28.16
N PRO A 12 30.21 -43.11 29.45
CA PRO A 12 29.14 -42.22 29.88
C PRO A 12 29.26 -40.94 29.06
N THR A 13 28.19 -40.60 28.33
CA THR A 13 28.12 -39.37 27.55
C THR A 13 28.19 -38.21 28.52
N VAL A 14 29.41 -37.69 28.73
CA VAL A 14 29.60 -36.37 29.34
C VAL A 14 28.99 -35.38 28.34
N ARG A 15 27.73 -35.02 28.55
CA ARG A 15 27.04 -34.01 27.74
C ARG A 15 27.69 -32.68 28.08
N TYR A 16 28.55 -32.20 27.19
CA TYR A 16 29.13 -30.87 27.33
C TYR A 16 28.03 -29.86 27.01
N PRO A 17 27.63 -29.00 27.97
CA PRO A 17 26.64 -27.97 27.69
C PRO A 17 27.15 -27.07 26.57
N LEU A 18 26.28 -26.82 25.60
CA LEU A 18 26.51 -25.83 24.56
C LEU A 18 26.46 -24.44 25.19
N THR A 19 27.24 -23.53 24.62
CA THR A 19 27.29 -22.11 24.98
C THR A 19 27.12 -21.29 23.71
N ASP A 20 26.91 -19.98 23.83
CA ASP A 20 26.74 -19.07 22.68
C ASP A 20 27.86 -19.23 21.64
N ASN A 21 29.11 -19.40 22.09
CA ASN A 21 30.28 -19.57 21.21
C ASN A 21 30.34 -20.91 20.46
N VAL A 22 29.50 -21.89 20.84
CA VAL A 22 29.57 -23.26 20.32
C VAL A 22 28.31 -23.66 19.55
N ILE A 23 27.13 -23.21 19.96
CA ILE A 23 25.85 -23.68 19.43
C ILE A 23 25.71 -23.43 17.92
N HIS A 24 26.05 -22.23 17.43
CA HIS A 24 25.98 -21.91 16.00
C HIS A 24 26.79 -22.88 15.14
N ARG A 25 28.06 -23.08 15.51
CA ARG A 25 28.95 -24.01 14.80
C ARG A 25 28.49 -25.46 14.94
N ALA A 26 27.87 -25.84 16.06
CA ALA A 26 27.30 -27.17 16.24
C ALA A 26 26.12 -27.39 15.29
N VAL A 27 25.19 -26.42 15.19
CA VAL A 27 24.06 -26.46 14.25
C VAL A 27 24.53 -26.49 12.81
N GLU A 28 25.47 -25.63 12.40
CA GLU A 28 26.03 -25.61 11.04
C GLU A 28 26.60 -26.97 10.64
N ARG A 29 27.38 -27.60 11.54
CA ARG A 29 27.98 -28.92 11.28
C ARG A 29 26.97 -30.05 11.34
N TYR A 30 25.94 -29.95 12.19
CA TYR A 30 24.86 -30.93 12.27
C TYR A 30 24.04 -30.97 10.97
N LEU A 31 23.80 -29.79 10.39
CA LEU A 31 23.04 -29.59 9.16
C LEU A 31 23.91 -29.63 7.89
N SER A 32 25.23 -29.84 8.03
CA SER A 32 26.15 -29.87 6.91
C SER A 32 25.88 -31.07 5.98
N PRO A 33 25.96 -30.89 4.65
CA PRO A 33 25.89 -32.01 3.71
C PRO A 33 27.10 -32.95 3.80
N ASP A 34 28.24 -32.50 4.36
CA ASP A 34 29.40 -33.37 4.64
C ASP A 34 29.11 -34.28 5.85
N PRO A 35 29.00 -35.61 5.67
CA PRO A 35 28.70 -36.55 6.75
C PRO A 35 29.74 -36.54 7.86
N ARG A 36 31.00 -36.18 7.56
CA ARG A 36 32.07 -36.11 8.57
C ARG A 36 31.81 -35.02 9.58
N GLN A 37 31.27 -33.88 9.14
CA GLN A 37 30.91 -32.78 10.02
C GLN A 37 29.74 -33.18 10.93
N LYS A 38 28.68 -33.75 10.35
CA LYS A 38 27.53 -34.25 11.11
C LYS A 38 27.94 -35.32 12.13
N ASN A 39 28.71 -36.32 11.70
CA ASN A 39 29.20 -37.39 12.58
C ASN A 39 30.07 -36.85 13.73
N SER A 40 30.87 -35.82 13.49
CA SER A 40 31.67 -35.19 14.56
C SER A 40 30.81 -34.53 15.64
N VAL A 41 29.65 -33.98 15.26
CA VAL A 41 28.69 -33.38 16.20
C VAL A 41 27.93 -34.49 16.93
N LEU A 42 27.45 -35.51 16.21
CA LEU A 42 26.76 -36.66 16.81
C LEU A 42 27.63 -37.38 17.86
N GLN A 43 28.92 -37.58 17.59
CA GLN A 43 29.85 -38.18 18.55
C GLN A 43 30.07 -37.31 19.80
N ARG A 44 29.99 -35.98 19.65
CA ARG A 44 30.31 -35.04 20.72
C ARG A 44 29.11 -34.64 21.57
N PHE A 45 27.96 -34.45 20.95
CA PHE A 45 26.76 -33.89 21.58
C PHE A 45 25.53 -34.81 21.47
N GLY A 46 25.60 -35.88 20.67
CA GLY A 46 24.46 -36.75 20.38
C GLY A 46 23.50 -36.13 19.36
N GLU A 47 22.31 -36.74 19.27
CA GLU A 47 21.20 -36.20 18.47
C GLU A 47 20.74 -34.84 19.00
N ILE A 48 20.24 -34.00 18.10
CA ILE A 48 19.92 -32.59 18.41
C ILE A 48 18.90 -32.42 19.53
N GLU A 49 17.93 -33.33 19.63
CA GLU A 49 16.91 -33.37 20.69
C GLU A 49 17.51 -33.55 22.10
N ASN A 50 18.73 -34.08 22.19
CA ASN A 50 19.43 -34.39 23.44
C ASN A 50 20.48 -33.34 23.83
N TRP A 51 20.62 -32.27 23.05
CA TRP A 51 21.61 -31.24 23.33
C TRP A 51 21.31 -30.49 24.63
N ASP A 52 22.30 -30.38 25.50
CA ASP A 52 22.22 -29.51 26.67
C ASP A 52 22.49 -28.07 26.25
N VAL A 53 21.42 -27.28 26.11
CA VAL A 53 21.46 -25.86 25.74
C VAL A 53 21.22 -24.92 26.93
N SER A 54 21.23 -25.45 28.16
CA SER A 54 20.91 -24.71 29.39
C SER A 54 21.82 -23.50 29.66
N ARG A 55 22.98 -23.41 29.01
CA ARG A 55 23.95 -22.31 29.13
C ARG A 55 23.95 -21.35 27.93
N VAL A 56 23.04 -21.53 26.97
CA VAL A 56 22.89 -20.65 25.81
C VAL A 56 21.98 -19.49 26.17
N THR A 57 22.41 -18.27 25.85
CA THR A 57 21.65 -17.04 26.06
C THR A 57 21.22 -16.39 24.75
N ASP A 58 21.90 -16.70 23.64
CA ASP A 58 21.62 -16.18 22.30
C ASP A 58 21.38 -17.34 21.31
N MET A 59 20.14 -17.47 20.86
CA MET A 59 19.70 -18.45 19.84
C MET A 59 19.31 -17.78 18.52
N SER A 60 19.69 -16.51 18.34
CA SER A 60 19.31 -15.75 17.15
C SER A 60 19.78 -16.46 15.89
N ARG A 61 18.90 -16.63 14.90
CA ARG A 61 19.20 -17.18 13.57
C ARG A 61 19.79 -18.59 13.52
N LEU A 62 19.65 -19.42 14.57
CA LEU A 62 20.22 -20.78 14.58
C LEU A 62 19.77 -21.64 13.38
N PHE A 63 18.50 -21.54 12.98
CA PHE A 63 17.92 -22.30 11.88
C PHE A 63 17.45 -21.41 10.71
N LEU A 64 18.01 -20.19 10.61
CA LEU A 64 17.72 -19.27 9.51
C LEU A 64 17.99 -19.93 8.14
N ASN A 65 17.02 -19.82 7.23
CA ASN A 65 17.07 -20.38 5.87
C ASN A 65 17.36 -21.89 5.84
N ARG A 66 16.85 -22.64 6.82
CA ARG A 66 16.92 -24.10 6.84
C ARG A 66 15.57 -24.67 6.42
N SER A 67 15.20 -24.50 5.14
CA SER A 67 13.86 -24.83 4.62
C SER A 67 13.37 -26.25 4.91
N TYR A 68 14.29 -27.22 5.07
CA TYR A 68 13.95 -28.63 5.39
C TYR A 68 14.14 -29.02 6.87
N PHE A 69 14.48 -28.07 7.75
CA PHE A 69 14.70 -28.36 9.16
C PHE A 69 13.37 -28.62 9.88
N ASN A 70 13.25 -29.77 10.53
CA ASN A 70 12.05 -30.18 11.26
C ASN A 70 12.38 -31.17 12.40
N GLN A 71 13.51 -30.96 13.07
CA GLN A 71 13.98 -31.85 14.14
C GLN A 71 13.35 -31.49 15.50
N PRO A 72 13.09 -32.46 16.39
CA PRO A 72 12.45 -32.19 17.67
C PRO A 72 13.36 -31.38 18.61
N LEU A 73 12.81 -30.32 19.20
CA LEU A 73 13.52 -29.39 20.10
C LEU A 73 12.79 -29.16 21.43
N ASN A 74 11.63 -29.80 21.66
CA ASN A 74 10.75 -29.46 22.77
C ASN A 74 11.38 -29.71 24.15
N ASP A 75 12.37 -30.60 24.24
CA ASP A 75 13.06 -30.94 25.50
C ASP A 75 14.29 -30.05 25.78
N TRP A 76 14.56 -29.05 24.94
CA TRP A 76 15.60 -28.05 25.19
C TRP A 76 15.24 -27.14 26.37
N ASP A 77 16.16 -27.02 27.33
CA ASP A 77 16.07 -26.01 28.39
C ASP A 77 16.51 -24.64 27.87
N VAL A 78 15.54 -23.85 27.41
CA VAL A 78 15.73 -22.48 26.90
C VAL A 78 15.56 -21.40 27.97
N SER A 79 15.49 -21.77 29.25
CA SER A 79 15.15 -20.82 30.33
C SER A 79 16.15 -19.68 30.52
N ASN A 80 17.40 -19.83 30.05
CA ASN A 80 18.43 -18.77 30.07
C ASN A 80 18.51 -17.96 28.77
N VAL A 81 17.70 -18.29 27.75
CA VAL A 81 17.72 -17.59 26.46
C VAL A 81 17.05 -16.23 26.57
N THR A 82 17.74 -15.21 26.08
CA THR A 82 17.27 -13.82 26.07
C THR A 82 16.99 -13.29 24.66
N LYS A 83 17.59 -13.92 23.64
CA LYS A 83 17.44 -13.58 22.22
C LYS A 83 17.12 -14.81 21.38
N MET A 84 16.04 -14.73 20.61
CA MET A 84 15.63 -15.78 19.67
C MET A 84 15.38 -15.23 18.25
N GLU A 85 15.97 -14.08 17.94
CA GLU A 85 15.64 -13.31 16.73
C GLU A 85 15.87 -14.14 15.46
N GLY A 86 14.83 -14.31 14.65
CA GLY A 86 14.89 -15.04 13.38
C GLY A 86 15.33 -16.50 13.51
N MET A 87 15.22 -17.13 14.69
CA MET A 87 15.74 -18.49 14.92
C MET A 87 15.19 -19.50 13.91
N PHE A 88 13.90 -19.43 13.55
CA PHE A 88 13.25 -20.30 12.56
C PHE A 88 12.84 -19.54 11.29
N SER A 89 13.43 -18.38 11.03
CA SER A 89 13.06 -17.63 9.83
C SER A 89 13.42 -18.42 8.57
N HIS A 90 12.46 -18.56 7.66
CA HIS A 90 12.53 -19.38 6.45
C HIS A 90 12.89 -20.85 6.71
N ALA A 91 12.55 -21.38 7.90
CA ALA A 91 12.53 -22.81 8.18
C ALA A 91 11.19 -23.40 7.72
N GLU A 92 10.94 -23.39 6.41
CA GLU A 92 9.64 -23.66 5.78
C GLU A 92 8.96 -24.96 6.26
N SER A 93 9.72 -26.05 6.45
CA SER A 93 9.21 -27.36 6.89
C SER A 93 9.06 -27.51 8.41
N PHE A 94 9.49 -26.52 9.20
CA PHE A 94 9.52 -26.65 10.66
C PHE A 94 8.11 -26.63 11.25
N ASN A 95 7.74 -27.69 11.96
CA ASN A 95 6.44 -27.82 12.61
C ASN A 95 6.52 -28.72 13.87
N GLN A 96 7.62 -28.63 14.62
CA GLN A 96 7.81 -29.38 15.87
C GLN A 96 7.28 -28.62 17.09
N PRO A 97 6.75 -29.33 18.10
CA PRO A 97 6.21 -28.70 19.30
C PRO A 97 7.31 -27.94 20.07
N LEU A 98 6.91 -26.79 20.65
CA LEU A 98 7.76 -25.89 21.46
C LEU A 98 7.04 -25.48 22.76
N ASP A 99 5.99 -26.20 23.15
CA ASP A 99 5.08 -25.85 24.25
C ASP A 99 5.72 -25.96 25.64
N LYS A 100 6.84 -26.69 25.77
CA LYS A 100 7.61 -26.83 27.02
C LYS A 100 8.63 -25.71 27.24
N TRP A 101 8.88 -24.88 26.24
CA TRP A 101 9.90 -23.85 26.32
C TRP A 101 9.53 -22.76 27.32
N ASN A 102 10.43 -22.47 28.26
CA ASN A 102 10.31 -21.31 29.12
C ASN A 102 10.95 -20.09 28.46
N VAL A 103 10.14 -19.24 27.81
CA VAL A 103 10.60 -18.02 27.12
C VAL A 103 10.52 -16.76 27.98
N SER A 104 10.34 -16.87 29.30
CA SER A 104 10.11 -15.71 30.17
C SER A 104 11.24 -14.69 30.21
N ASN A 105 12.46 -15.06 29.80
CA ASN A 105 13.62 -14.16 29.74
C ASN A 105 13.85 -13.55 28.34
N VAL A 106 13.05 -13.93 27.35
CA VAL A 106 13.16 -13.41 25.98
C VAL A 106 12.59 -11.99 25.91
N THR A 107 13.34 -11.08 25.31
CA THR A 107 12.97 -9.66 25.19
C THR A 107 12.58 -9.24 23.77
N SER A 108 12.94 -10.06 22.77
CA SER A 108 12.71 -9.81 21.35
C SER A 108 12.36 -11.12 20.65
N THR A 109 11.22 -11.15 19.95
CA THR A 109 10.80 -12.25 19.07
C THR A 109 10.85 -11.86 17.60
N TYR A 110 11.65 -10.84 17.28
CA TYR A 110 11.84 -10.31 15.93
C TYR A 110 12.01 -11.43 14.90
N SER A 111 11.11 -11.49 13.93
CA SER A 111 11.10 -12.48 12.84
C SER A 111 11.19 -13.95 13.24
N LEU A 112 10.87 -14.34 14.48
CA LEU A 112 11.15 -15.68 15.03
C LEU A 112 10.71 -16.82 14.11
N PHE A 113 9.49 -16.75 13.58
CA PHE A 113 8.89 -17.73 12.67
C PHE A 113 8.63 -17.15 11.27
N SER A 114 9.29 -16.06 10.89
CA SER A 114 9.02 -15.41 9.62
C SER A 114 9.38 -16.34 8.44
N GLY A 115 8.41 -16.70 7.60
CA GLY A 115 8.58 -17.65 6.50
C GLY A 115 8.61 -19.13 6.92
N ALA A 116 8.28 -19.45 8.16
CA ALA A 116 8.09 -20.84 8.62
C ALA A 116 6.70 -21.34 8.18
N THR A 117 6.53 -21.52 6.87
CA THR A 117 5.22 -21.73 6.22
C THR A 117 4.42 -22.92 6.74
N SER A 118 5.07 -23.99 7.22
CA SER A 118 4.41 -25.18 7.79
C SER A 118 4.13 -25.08 9.30
N PHE A 119 4.62 -24.05 9.99
CA PHE A 119 4.58 -23.98 11.45
C PHE A 119 3.14 -23.72 11.94
N ASN A 120 2.60 -24.63 12.75
CA ASN A 120 1.26 -24.52 13.30
C ASN A 120 1.16 -25.22 14.68
N GLN A 121 2.11 -24.96 15.56
CA GLN A 121 2.20 -25.58 16.89
C GLN A 121 1.73 -24.63 18.01
N PRO A 122 1.12 -25.15 19.08
CA PRO A 122 0.58 -24.31 20.16
C PRO A 122 1.70 -23.59 20.91
N LEU A 123 1.51 -22.28 21.10
CA LEU A 123 2.43 -21.38 21.84
C LEU A 123 1.74 -20.64 22.99
N ASN A 124 0.48 -20.99 23.29
CA ASN A 124 -0.36 -20.28 24.26
C ASN A 124 0.19 -20.30 25.70
N ASN A 125 1.09 -21.24 26.03
CA ASN A 125 1.72 -21.37 27.34
C ASN A 125 2.99 -20.51 27.49
N TRP A 126 3.46 -19.86 26.41
CA TRP A 126 4.63 -19.00 26.48
C TRP A 126 4.36 -17.73 27.30
N ASN A 127 5.24 -17.45 28.24
CA ASN A 127 5.24 -16.18 28.97
C ASN A 127 6.04 -15.13 28.18
N VAL A 128 5.32 -14.27 27.44
CA VAL A 128 5.92 -13.21 26.62
C VAL A 128 5.89 -11.82 27.29
N SER A 129 5.62 -11.74 28.59
CA SER A 129 5.47 -10.47 29.32
C SER A 129 6.70 -9.55 29.29
N ASN A 130 7.90 -10.10 29.04
CA ASN A 130 9.14 -9.34 28.90
C ASN A 130 9.48 -8.94 27.45
N VAL A 131 8.68 -9.40 26.47
CA VAL A 131 8.90 -9.06 25.06
C VAL A 131 8.51 -7.62 24.81
N THR A 132 9.40 -6.88 24.14
CA THR A 132 9.19 -5.48 23.76
C THR A 132 9.10 -5.27 22.25
N ASN A 133 9.64 -6.23 21.48
CA ASN A 133 9.65 -6.22 20.01
C ASN A 133 9.10 -7.56 19.47
N MET A 134 7.96 -7.50 18.77
CA MET A 134 7.33 -8.65 18.10
C MET A 134 7.33 -8.53 16.57
N ASN A 135 8.08 -7.57 16.02
CA ASN A 135 8.05 -7.26 14.60
C ASN A 135 8.31 -8.49 13.74
N SER A 136 7.43 -8.70 12.75
CA SER A 136 7.48 -9.80 11.79
C SER A 136 7.47 -11.22 12.39
N MET A 137 7.05 -11.42 13.65
CA MET A 137 7.20 -12.71 14.33
C MET A 137 6.61 -13.90 13.55
N PHE A 138 5.43 -13.74 12.94
CA PHE A 138 4.74 -14.75 12.12
C PHE A 138 4.56 -14.30 10.66
N LYS A 139 5.36 -13.34 10.19
CA LYS A 139 5.30 -12.88 8.79
C LYS A 139 5.52 -14.07 7.83
N ASP A 140 4.64 -14.28 6.85
CA ASP A 140 4.66 -15.41 5.90
C ASP A 140 4.53 -16.81 6.55
N ALA A 141 4.11 -16.92 7.82
CA ALA A 141 3.81 -18.20 8.46
C ALA A 141 2.41 -18.69 8.04
N THR A 142 2.26 -19.01 6.76
CA THR A 142 0.97 -19.20 6.08
C THR A 142 0.04 -20.22 6.73
N SER A 143 0.56 -21.28 7.36
CA SER A 143 -0.24 -22.31 8.05
C SER A 143 -0.57 -21.99 9.52
N PHE A 144 0.00 -20.94 10.10
CA PHE A 144 -0.11 -20.68 11.53
C PHE A 144 -1.52 -20.21 11.91
N ASN A 145 -2.20 -20.95 12.79
CA ASN A 145 -3.55 -20.64 13.25
C ASN A 145 -3.79 -21.10 14.71
N GLN A 146 -2.80 -20.94 15.57
CA GLN A 146 -2.88 -21.33 16.98
C GLN A 146 -3.22 -20.14 17.88
N SER A 147 -3.93 -20.40 18.98
CA SER A 147 -4.39 -19.36 19.90
C SER A 147 -3.22 -18.67 20.61
N LEU A 148 -3.26 -17.34 20.64
CA LEU A 148 -2.30 -16.46 21.31
C LEU A 148 -2.96 -15.53 22.33
N ASN A 149 -4.26 -15.71 22.60
CA ASN A 149 -5.07 -14.76 23.37
C ASN A 149 -4.66 -14.65 24.86
N ASN A 150 -3.82 -15.56 25.36
CA ASN A 150 -3.34 -15.54 26.75
C ASN A 150 -1.99 -14.80 26.91
N TRP A 151 -1.41 -14.31 25.82
CA TRP A 151 -0.15 -13.59 25.87
C TRP A 151 -0.32 -12.20 26.50
N ASP A 152 0.53 -11.91 27.50
CA ASP A 152 0.69 -10.56 28.02
C ASP A 152 1.63 -9.77 27.09
N VAL A 153 1.05 -8.98 26.20
CA VAL A 153 1.78 -8.10 25.27
C VAL A 153 1.88 -6.65 25.77
N SER A 154 1.61 -6.39 27.05
CA SER A 154 1.52 -5.03 27.60
C SER A 154 2.83 -4.24 27.62
N ASN A 155 3.97 -4.88 27.32
CA ASN A 155 5.28 -4.26 27.19
C ASN A 155 5.75 -4.11 25.73
N VAL A 156 5.00 -4.64 24.76
CA VAL A 156 5.33 -4.54 23.34
C VAL A 156 5.11 -3.12 22.85
N ARG A 157 6.06 -2.61 22.05
CA ARG A 157 6.00 -1.27 21.43
C ARG A 157 5.88 -1.32 19.90
N ASP A 158 6.46 -2.35 19.28
CA ASP A 158 6.47 -2.56 17.83
C ASP A 158 5.75 -3.87 17.50
N MET A 159 4.62 -3.76 16.78
CA MET A 159 3.82 -4.87 16.25
C MET A 159 3.74 -4.85 14.72
N ASN A 160 4.72 -4.24 14.06
CA ASN A 160 4.76 -4.18 12.60
C ASN A 160 4.87 -5.58 12.00
N HIS A 161 4.07 -5.84 10.97
CA HIS A 161 4.12 -7.08 10.18
C HIS A 161 3.94 -8.40 10.96
N VAL A 162 3.43 -8.38 12.21
CA VAL A 162 3.39 -9.60 13.07
C VAL A 162 2.73 -10.78 12.35
N PHE A 163 1.62 -10.55 11.66
CA PHE A 163 0.87 -11.53 10.88
C PHE A 163 0.79 -11.18 9.39
N LEU A 164 1.73 -10.38 8.86
CA LEU A 164 1.81 -10.10 7.43
C LEU A 164 1.88 -11.44 6.67
N ASP A 165 0.95 -11.67 5.74
CA ASP A 165 0.84 -12.89 4.94
C ASP A 165 0.67 -14.20 5.75
N ALA A 166 0.24 -14.13 7.02
CA ALA A 166 -0.18 -15.30 7.79
C ALA A 166 -1.60 -15.74 7.38
N GLU A 167 -1.72 -16.27 6.15
CA GLU A 167 -2.98 -16.55 5.45
C GLU A 167 -4.05 -17.26 6.28
N ALA A 168 -3.68 -18.30 7.03
CA ALA A 168 -4.60 -19.11 7.82
C ALA A 168 -4.98 -18.51 9.19
N PHE A 169 -4.30 -17.46 9.65
CA PHE A 169 -4.46 -16.95 11.01
C PHE A 169 -5.84 -16.31 11.21
N ASN A 170 -6.62 -16.86 12.14
CA ASN A 170 -7.95 -16.35 12.49
C ASN A 170 -8.29 -16.63 13.97
N GLN A 171 -7.34 -16.40 14.87
CA GLN A 171 -7.51 -16.64 16.31
C GLN A 171 -7.77 -15.33 17.06
N PRO A 172 -8.57 -15.36 18.13
CA PRO A 172 -8.90 -14.16 18.90
C PRO A 172 -7.64 -13.55 19.54
N LEU A 173 -7.59 -12.22 19.52
CA LEU A 173 -6.53 -11.39 20.13
C LEU A 173 -7.12 -10.30 21.04
N ASN A 174 -8.40 -10.41 21.40
CA ASN A 174 -9.15 -9.38 22.11
C ASN A 174 -8.62 -9.12 23.54
N ASN A 175 -7.86 -10.06 24.13
CA ASN A 175 -7.25 -9.88 25.45
C ASN A 175 -5.91 -9.14 25.42
N TRP A 176 -5.36 -8.86 24.23
CA TRP A 176 -4.08 -8.19 24.11
C TRP A 176 -4.16 -6.73 24.58
N ASN A 177 -3.32 -6.37 25.55
CA ASN A 177 -3.15 -4.99 25.95
C ASN A 177 -2.13 -4.29 25.03
N VAL A 178 -2.64 -3.63 23.98
CA VAL A 178 -1.82 -2.92 22.99
C VAL A 178 -1.57 -1.44 23.33
N SER A 179 -1.90 -0.99 24.55
CA SER A 179 -1.85 0.43 24.92
C SER A 179 -0.48 1.10 24.83
N LYS A 180 0.63 0.34 24.76
CA LYS A 180 1.99 0.88 24.57
C LYS A 180 2.50 0.79 23.14
N VAL A 181 1.74 0.18 22.24
CA VAL A 181 2.13 0.01 20.84
C VAL A 181 1.98 1.35 20.13
N THR A 182 3.02 1.76 19.42
CA THR A 182 3.02 3.02 18.65
C THR A 182 2.90 2.77 17.14
N ASP A 183 3.17 1.54 16.71
CA ASP A 183 3.30 1.16 15.32
C ASP A 183 2.69 -0.22 15.06
N MET A 184 1.74 -0.29 14.11
CA MET A 184 0.97 -1.48 13.72
C MET A 184 0.92 -1.64 12.19
N GLU A 185 1.89 -1.07 11.48
CA GLU A 185 1.93 -1.12 10.02
C GLU A 185 1.93 -2.58 9.52
N MET A 186 1.07 -2.83 8.53
CA MET A 186 0.89 -4.12 7.87
C MET A 186 0.68 -5.33 8.80
N MET A 187 0.21 -5.11 10.04
CA MET A 187 0.12 -6.19 11.03
C MET A 187 -0.67 -7.41 10.54
N PHE A 188 -1.76 -7.19 9.79
CA PHE A 188 -2.61 -8.24 9.21
C PHE A 188 -2.71 -8.14 7.67
N MET A 189 -1.81 -7.42 7.01
CA MET A 189 -1.81 -7.36 5.55
C MET A 189 -1.66 -8.79 4.99
N GLY A 190 -2.50 -9.19 4.04
CA GLY A 190 -2.46 -10.54 3.47
C GLY A 190 -2.88 -11.69 4.42
N ALA A 191 -3.25 -11.42 5.67
CA ALA A 191 -3.84 -12.41 6.59
C ALA A 191 -5.30 -12.69 6.19
N THR A 192 -5.49 -13.32 5.04
CA THR A 192 -6.76 -13.41 4.32
C THR A 192 -7.90 -14.01 5.13
N SER A 193 -7.61 -14.88 6.10
CA SER A 193 -8.63 -15.50 6.97
C SER A 193 -9.00 -14.67 8.20
N PHE A 194 -8.23 -13.64 8.55
CA PHE A 194 -8.37 -12.93 9.82
C PHE A 194 -9.65 -12.09 9.86
N ASN A 195 -10.55 -12.41 10.80
CA ASN A 195 -11.81 -11.70 11.00
C ASN A 195 -12.26 -11.75 12.47
N GLN A 196 -11.35 -11.42 13.39
CA GLN A 196 -11.58 -11.48 14.84
C GLN A 196 -11.81 -10.10 15.45
N PRO A 197 -12.62 -9.98 16.51
CA PRO A 197 -12.96 -8.69 17.10
C PRO A 197 -11.75 -8.05 17.76
N LEU A 198 -11.51 -6.77 17.42
CA LEU A 198 -10.42 -5.94 17.95
C LEU A 198 -10.92 -4.63 18.58
N ASN A 199 -12.24 -4.43 18.69
CA ASN A 199 -12.84 -3.16 19.09
C ASN A 199 -12.41 -2.71 20.50
N ASP A 200 -12.04 -3.64 21.38
CA ASP A 200 -11.62 -3.35 22.76
C ASP A 200 -10.14 -2.95 22.88
N TRP A 201 -9.39 -2.94 21.78
CA TRP A 201 -8.00 -2.50 21.78
C TRP A 201 -7.87 -1.00 22.04
N ASN A 202 -7.02 -0.64 23.01
CA ASN A 202 -6.61 0.75 23.22
C ASN A 202 -5.47 1.11 22.25
N VAL A 203 -5.83 1.73 21.12
CA VAL A 203 -4.89 2.16 20.07
C VAL A 203 -4.49 3.64 20.16
N ALA A 204 -4.76 4.32 21.29
CA ALA A 204 -4.57 5.77 21.42
C ALA A 204 -3.12 6.23 21.18
N ASN A 205 -2.11 5.35 21.31
CA ASN A 205 -0.70 5.67 21.04
C ASN A 205 -0.22 5.33 19.63
N VAL A 206 -1.07 4.71 18.80
CA VAL A 206 -0.73 4.32 17.42
C VAL A 206 -0.67 5.56 16.54
N THR A 207 0.40 5.66 15.74
CA THR A 207 0.64 6.82 14.86
C THR A 207 0.47 6.48 13.37
N SER A 208 0.48 5.20 13.02
CA SER A 208 0.33 4.69 11.65
C SER A 208 -0.49 3.40 11.63
N THR A 209 -1.44 3.32 10.71
CA THR A 209 -2.22 2.11 10.40
C THR A 209 -1.99 1.65 8.95
N TYR A 210 -0.83 2.01 8.38
CA TYR A 210 -0.45 1.73 7.00
C TYR A 210 -0.73 0.26 6.63
N PHE A 211 -1.64 0.03 5.68
CA PHE A 211 -2.00 -1.29 5.16
C PHE A 211 -2.41 -2.33 6.22
N MET A 212 -2.84 -1.92 7.42
CA MET A 212 -3.02 -2.83 8.57
C MET A 212 -3.91 -4.04 8.28
N PHE A 213 -5.02 -3.87 7.57
CA PHE A 213 -5.98 -4.94 7.22
C PHE A 213 -6.06 -5.19 5.71
N ALA A 214 -5.04 -4.79 4.96
CA ALA A 214 -5.05 -4.85 3.51
C ALA A 214 -5.01 -6.29 2.97
N GLY A 215 -5.72 -6.57 1.88
CA GLY A 215 -5.46 -7.70 1.00
C GLY A 215 -4.29 -7.44 0.03
N VAL A 216 -3.96 -8.46 -0.76
CA VAL A 216 -2.97 -8.41 -1.85
C VAL A 216 -3.69 -8.57 -3.18
N ASP A 217 -4.14 -7.44 -3.75
CA ASP A 217 -4.97 -7.39 -4.96
C ASP A 217 -4.29 -8.05 -6.18
N SER A 218 -2.97 -7.87 -6.34
CA SER A 218 -2.20 -8.45 -7.45
C SER A 218 -2.25 -9.99 -7.52
N THR A 219 -2.61 -10.65 -6.42
CA THR A 219 -2.74 -12.12 -6.32
C THR A 219 -4.16 -12.55 -5.96
N GLN A 220 -5.15 -11.65 -6.02
CA GLN A 220 -6.56 -11.88 -5.63
C GLN A 220 -6.72 -12.40 -4.19
N ARG A 221 -5.77 -12.07 -3.31
CA ARG A 221 -5.81 -12.45 -1.89
C ARG A 221 -6.45 -11.34 -1.08
N PHE A 222 -7.78 -11.29 -1.10
CA PHE A 222 -8.55 -10.27 -0.40
C PHE A 222 -8.62 -10.53 1.11
N SER A 223 -8.72 -9.45 1.88
CA SER A 223 -8.88 -9.53 3.33
C SER A 223 -10.33 -9.85 3.68
N SER A 224 -10.54 -10.82 4.58
CA SER A 224 -11.86 -11.17 5.12
C SER A 224 -12.29 -10.28 6.29
N PHE A 225 -11.47 -9.31 6.69
CA PHE A 225 -11.70 -8.50 7.88
C PHE A 225 -12.98 -7.65 7.73
N ASN A 226 -13.92 -7.84 8.65
CA ASN A 226 -15.19 -7.10 8.70
C ASN A 226 -15.70 -6.99 10.15
N GLN A 227 -14.84 -6.55 11.06
CA GLN A 227 -15.18 -6.37 12.49
C GLN A 227 -15.27 -4.89 12.86
N PRO A 228 -16.13 -4.52 13.82
CA PRO A 228 -16.26 -3.14 14.26
C PRO A 228 -14.95 -2.66 14.90
N LEU A 229 -14.61 -1.40 14.62
CA LEU A 229 -13.45 -0.67 15.16
C LEU A 229 -13.85 0.72 15.69
N ASN A 230 -15.14 0.96 15.88
CA ASN A 230 -15.70 2.27 16.23
C ASN A 230 -15.25 2.77 17.62
N ASN A 231 -14.76 1.89 18.51
CA ASN A 231 -14.25 2.26 19.82
C ASN A 231 -12.77 2.70 19.81
N TRP A 232 -12.09 2.59 18.66
CA TRP A 232 -10.68 2.97 18.55
C TRP A 232 -10.50 4.49 18.64
N ASP A 233 -9.66 4.94 19.57
CA ASP A 233 -9.14 6.30 19.57
C ASP A 233 -8.01 6.43 18.55
N VAL A 234 -8.34 6.87 17.34
CA VAL A 234 -7.39 7.10 16.24
C VAL A 234 -6.86 8.54 16.19
N SER A 235 -7.09 9.34 17.23
CA SER A 235 -6.75 10.78 17.21
C SER A 235 -5.26 11.07 17.04
N ASN A 236 -4.36 10.14 17.35
CA ASN A 236 -2.92 10.28 17.13
C ASN A 236 -2.43 9.71 15.79
N VAL A 237 -3.30 9.09 15.00
CA VAL A 237 -2.92 8.50 13.70
C VAL A 237 -2.68 9.60 12.68
N THR A 238 -1.54 9.52 11.97
CA THR A 238 -1.17 10.47 10.92
C THR A 238 -1.15 9.84 9.53
N ILE A 239 -1.06 8.51 9.44
CA ILE A 239 -0.99 7.73 8.19
C ILE A 239 -2.06 6.62 8.26
N MET A 240 -3.04 6.68 7.36
CA MET A 240 -4.09 5.66 7.19
C MET A 240 -4.05 5.02 5.79
N SER A 241 -2.96 5.21 5.05
CA SER A 241 -2.86 4.73 3.68
C SER A 241 -3.09 3.22 3.60
N GLY A 242 -3.96 2.81 2.70
CA GLY A 242 -4.24 1.40 2.41
C GLY A 242 -4.84 0.59 3.55
N MET A 243 -5.27 1.19 4.67
CA MET A 243 -5.68 0.43 5.88
C MET A 243 -6.68 -0.70 5.59
N PHE A 244 -7.65 -0.48 4.68
CA PHE A 244 -8.65 -1.47 4.23
C PHE A 244 -8.54 -1.77 2.72
N HIS A 245 -7.36 -1.58 2.13
CA HIS A 245 -7.12 -1.89 0.71
C HIS A 245 -7.43 -3.36 0.42
N GLY A 246 -8.32 -3.69 -0.51
CA GLY A 246 -8.69 -5.06 -0.84
C GLY A 246 -9.41 -5.81 0.30
N ALA A 247 -9.95 -5.11 1.29
CA ALA A 247 -10.85 -5.69 2.29
C ALA A 247 -12.29 -5.74 1.72
N GLU A 248 -12.52 -6.67 0.79
CA GLU A 248 -13.75 -6.70 -0.03
C GLU A 248 -15.04 -6.76 0.80
N SER A 249 -15.01 -7.41 1.95
CA SER A 249 -16.19 -7.57 2.83
C SER A 249 -16.36 -6.46 3.86
N PHE A 250 -15.37 -5.57 4.01
CA PHE A 250 -15.39 -4.56 5.07
C PHE A 250 -16.50 -3.53 4.84
N ASN A 251 -17.42 -3.40 5.81
CA ASN A 251 -18.53 -2.45 5.74
C ASN A 251 -18.99 -2.02 7.15
N GLN A 252 -18.04 -1.72 8.03
CA GLN A 252 -18.32 -1.33 9.42
C GLN A 252 -18.27 0.19 9.59
N SER A 253 -19.07 0.73 10.51
CA SER A 253 -19.12 2.18 10.77
C SER A 253 -17.81 2.69 11.36
N LEU A 254 -17.35 3.82 10.84
CA LEU A 254 -16.12 4.52 11.27
C LEU A 254 -16.36 6.03 11.48
N ASN A 255 -17.61 6.51 11.40
CA ASN A 255 -17.90 7.96 11.39
C ASN A 255 -17.43 8.66 12.68
N ASP A 256 -17.45 7.94 13.80
CA ASP A 256 -17.05 8.45 15.13
C ASP A 256 -15.53 8.64 15.29
N TRP A 257 -14.72 8.25 14.30
CA TRP A 257 -13.27 8.40 14.36
C TRP A 257 -12.82 9.86 14.26
N ASN A 258 -12.00 10.29 15.22
CA ASN A 258 -11.30 11.56 15.12
C ASN A 258 -10.08 11.43 14.19
N VAL A 259 -10.26 11.81 12.92
CA VAL A 259 -9.20 11.77 11.89
C VAL A 259 -8.48 13.11 11.66
N SER A 260 -8.69 14.10 12.54
CA SER A 260 -8.18 15.47 12.37
C SER A 260 -6.65 15.56 12.24
N ASN A 261 -5.88 14.59 12.74
CA ASN A 261 -4.42 14.57 12.62
C ASN A 261 -3.88 13.81 11.39
N VAL A 262 -4.77 13.18 10.61
CA VAL A 262 -4.39 12.35 9.46
C VAL A 262 -3.88 13.23 8.31
N LYS A 263 -2.73 12.86 7.75
CA LYS A 263 -2.08 13.57 6.64
C LYS A 263 -2.16 12.79 5.33
N ASN A 264 -2.26 11.47 5.39
CA ASN A 264 -2.31 10.60 4.23
C ASN A 264 -3.41 9.52 4.38
N MET A 265 -4.34 9.50 3.42
CA MET A 265 -5.45 8.54 3.31
C MET A 265 -5.43 7.84 1.94
N ASP A 266 -4.30 7.81 1.25
CA ASP A 266 -4.23 7.21 -0.07
C ASP A 266 -4.59 5.72 -0.03
N ALA A 267 -5.44 5.31 -0.97
CA ALA A 267 -5.92 3.94 -1.12
C ALA A 267 -6.59 3.33 0.13
N MET A 268 -7.04 4.13 1.11
CA MET A 268 -7.58 3.62 2.38
C MET A 268 -8.68 2.57 2.20
N PHE A 269 -9.61 2.77 1.27
CA PHE A 269 -10.69 1.85 0.91
C PHE A 269 -10.58 1.35 -0.54
N HIS A 270 -9.38 1.37 -1.14
CA HIS A 270 -9.19 0.88 -2.50
C HIS A 270 -9.60 -0.61 -2.59
N SER A 271 -10.47 -0.97 -3.51
CA SER A 271 -11.02 -2.34 -3.64
C SER A 271 -11.77 -2.86 -2.39
N ALA A 272 -12.22 -1.97 -1.49
CA ALA A 272 -13.16 -2.33 -0.42
C ALA A 272 -14.59 -2.44 -1.00
N ARG A 273 -14.84 -3.50 -1.76
CA ARG A 273 -16.01 -3.66 -2.64
C ARG A 273 -17.38 -3.70 -1.94
N SER A 274 -17.44 -3.83 -0.62
CA SER A 274 -18.69 -3.76 0.16
C SER A 274 -18.85 -2.46 0.93
N PHE A 275 -17.83 -1.59 0.97
CA PHE A 275 -17.81 -0.44 1.85
C PHE A 275 -18.77 0.66 1.37
N ASN A 276 -19.75 1.00 2.21
CA ASN A 276 -20.71 2.07 1.96
C ASN A 276 -21.24 2.70 3.27
N GLN A 277 -20.33 2.96 4.22
CA GLN A 277 -20.67 3.57 5.52
C GLN A 277 -20.41 5.08 5.51
N PRO A 278 -21.18 5.87 6.28
CA PRO A 278 -21.01 7.31 6.37
C PRO A 278 -19.63 7.67 6.94
N LEU A 279 -19.06 8.76 6.40
CA LEU A 279 -17.77 9.35 6.78
C LEU A 279 -17.87 10.89 6.87
N ASP A 280 -19.08 11.43 6.93
CA ASP A 280 -19.37 12.86 6.88
C ASP A 280 -18.97 13.64 8.13
N ASP A 281 -18.75 12.96 9.26
CA ASP A 281 -18.27 13.56 10.51
C ASP A 281 -16.74 13.73 10.56
N TRP A 282 -16.02 13.21 9.58
CA TRP A 282 -14.56 13.26 9.53
C TRP A 282 -14.02 14.66 9.26
N ASP A 283 -13.18 15.17 10.16
CA ASP A 283 -12.34 16.34 9.91
C ASP A 283 -11.11 15.93 9.07
N VAL A 284 -11.20 16.13 7.76
CA VAL A 284 -10.13 15.84 6.80
C VAL A 284 -9.26 17.05 6.47
N SER A 285 -9.37 18.15 7.22
CA SER A 285 -8.71 19.43 6.93
C SER A 285 -7.18 19.34 6.87
N ASN A 286 -6.55 18.35 7.51
CA ASN A 286 -5.09 18.14 7.48
C ASN A 286 -4.60 17.15 6.41
N VAL A 287 -5.51 16.52 5.66
CA VAL A 287 -5.19 15.49 4.67
C VAL A 287 -4.57 16.15 3.42
N LYS A 288 -3.43 15.60 2.97
CA LYS A 288 -2.71 16.09 1.78
C LYS A 288 -2.87 15.18 0.57
N ASN A 289 -3.17 13.90 0.79
CA ASN A 289 -3.26 12.89 -0.25
C ASN A 289 -4.47 11.97 0.00
N MET A 290 -5.41 11.96 -0.96
CA MET A 290 -6.59 11.11 -1.00
C MET A 290 -6.60 10.23 -2.27
N SER A 291 -5.45 10.06 -2.91
CA SER A 291 -5.39 9.30 -4.15
C SER A 291 -5.90 7.89 -3.98
N LYS A 292 -6.73 7.41 -4.90
CA LYS A 292 -7.31 6.05 -4.91
C LYS A 292 -8.16 5.71 -3.67
N MET A 293 -8.53 6.68 -2.82
CA MET A 293 -9.17 6.42 -1.53
C MET A 293 -10.37 5.47 -1.63
N PHE A 294 -11.23 5.62 -2.64
CA PHE A 294 -12.41 4.78 -2.90
C PHE A 294 -12.37 4.11 -4.28
N ARG A 295 -11.20 3.98 -4.91
CA ARG A 295 -11.10 3.31 -6.22
C ARG A 295 -11.54 1.86 -6.08
N TYR A 296 -12.42 1.37 -6.94
CA TYR A 296 -13.06 0.05 -6.87
C TYR A 296 -13.90 -0.22 -5.61
N ALA A 297 -14.21 0.79 -4.78
CA ALA A 297 -15.24 0.70 -3.74
C ALA A 297 -16.62 0.96 -4.38
N THR A 298 -17.05 0.04 -5.25
CA THR A 298 -18.15 0.27 -6.19
C THR A 298 -19.50 0.68 -5.58
N PRO A 299 -19.94 0.21 -4.40
CA PRO A 299 -21.21 0.65 -3.82
C PRO A 299 -21.11 1.98 -3.06
N PHE A 300 -19.90 2.53 -2.86
CA PHE A 300 -19.70 3.71 -2.03
C PHE A 300 -20.40 4.93 -2.64
N ASN A 301 -21.38 5.48 -1.91
CA ASN A 301 -22.16 6.63 -2.36
C ASN A 301 -22.68 7.45 -1.17
N GLN A 302 -21.82 7.70 -0.18
CA GLN A 302 -22.14 8.45 1.04
C GLN A 302 -21.78 9.93 0.91
N PRO A 303 -22.51 10.85 1.58
CA PRO A 303 -22.26 12.28 1.47
C PRO A 303 -20.87 12.64 2.02
N LEU A 304 -20.15 13.49 1.30
CA LEU A 304 -18.82 14.01 1.67
C LEU A 304 -18.72 15.53 1.51
N ASN A 305 -19.84 16.20 1.25
CA ASN A 305 -19.88 17.63 0.93
C ASN A 305 -19.37 18.52 2.09
N ASN A 306 -19.42 18.04 3.32
CA ASN A 306 -18.94 18.77 4.51
C ASN A 306 -17.43 18.69 4.73
N TRP A 307 -16.71 17.89 3.94
CA TRP A 307 -15.27 17.73 4.08
C TRP A 307 -14.51 19.00 3.68
N ASP A 308 -13.65 19.49 4.58
CA ASP A 308 -12.65 20.50 4.24
C ASP A 308 -11.47 19.85 3.52
N VAL A 309 -11.49 19.89 2.18
CA VAL A 309 -10.42 19.36 1.32
C VAL A 309 -9.38 20.42 0.93
N SER A 310 -9.39 21.59 1.55
CA SER A 310 -8.56 22.74 1.14
C SER A 310 -7.05 22.46 1.18
N ASN A 311 -6.58 21.49 1.97
CA ASN A 311 -5.16 21.11 2.03
C ASN A 311 -4.77 19.93 1.12
N VAL A 312 -5.73 19.32 0.42
CA VAL A 312 -5.50 18.16 -0.45
C VAL A 312 -4.76 18.58 -1.71
N LYS A 313 -3.70 17.85 -2.05
CA LYS A 313 -2.87 18.08 -3.26
C LYS A 313 -3.09 17.03 -4.34
N ASN A 314 -3.50 15.82 -3.95
CA ASN A 314 -3.63 14.69 -4.85
C ASN A 314 -4.95 13.93 -4.63
N MET A 315 -5.79 13.91 -5.66
CA MET A 315 -7.08 13.21 -5.73
C MET A 315 -7.14 12.21 -6.88
N GLN A 316 -5.97 11.82 -7.44
CA GLN A 316 -5.95 10.88 -8.58
C GLN A 316 -6.72 9.61 -8.24
N TYR A 317 -7.56 9.16 -9.16
CA TYR A 317 -8.37 7.95 -9.04
C TYR A 317 -9.31 7.88 -7.82
N MET A 318 -9.63 8.99 -7.13
CA MET A 318 -10.33 8.92 -5.83
C MET A 318 -11.60 8.06 -5.85
N PHE A 319 -12.44 8.19 -6.89
CA PHE A 319 -13.70 7.46 -7.06
C PHE A 319 -13.71 6.56 -8.31
N ALA A 320 -12.52 6.20 -8.79
CA ALA A 320 -12.37 5.52 -10.07
C ALA A 320 -12.84 4.05 -10.05
N ASP A 321 -13.28 3.57 -11.20
CA ASP A 321 -13.53 2.18 -11.54
C ASP A 321 -12.97 1.88 -12.95
N ASP A 322 -13.03 0.62 -13.40
CA ASP A 322 -12.52 0.22 -14.70
C ASP A 322 -13.33 0.83 -15.85
N GLU A 323 -12.63 1.49 -16.79
CA GLU A 323 -13.25 2.22 -17.91
C GLU A 323 -13.92 1.31 -18.96
N GLU A 324 -13.60 0.00 -18.96
CA GLU A 324 -13.97 -0.94 -20.02
C GLU A 324 -14.82 -2.14 -19.57
N ALA A 325 -15.07 -2.33 -18.27
CA ALA A 325 -15.81 -3.48 -17.75
C ALA A 325 -17.32 -3.20 -17.65
N GLU A 326 -18.17 -4.06 -18.25
CA GLU A 326 -19.64 -3.97 -18.14
C GLU A 326 -20.18 -4.31 -16.73
N ALA A 327 -19.33 -4.82 -15.83
CA ALA A 327 -19.76 -5.49 -14.60
C ALA A 327 -19.45 -4.74 -13.29
N TYR A 328 -18.66 -3.66 -13.32
CA TYR A 328 -18.31 -2.89 -12.11
C TYR A 328 -18.24 -1.41 -12.46
N THR A 329 -19.13 -0.64 -11.84
CA THR A 329 -19.29 0.79 -12.11
C THR A 329 -19.45 1.49 -10.78
N SER A 330 -18.63 2.50 -10.51
CA SER A 330 -18.73 3.31 -9.30
C SER A 330 -20.13 3.93 -9.18
N ALA A 331 -20.80 3.67 -8.05
CA ALA A 331 -22.13 4.19 -7.73
C ALA A 331 -22.08 5.66 -7.26
N PHE A 332 -20.88 6.21 -7.07
CA PHE A 332 -20.68 7.53 -6.48
C PHE A 332 -21.33 8.63 -7.33
N ASN A 333 -22.28 9.35 -6.73
CA ASN A 333 -23.00 10.46 -7.35
C ASN A 333 -23.45 11.50 -6.31
N GLN A 334 -22.60 11.79 -5.32
CA GLN A 334 -22.88 12.76 -4.25
C GLN A 334 -22.36 14.16 -4.60
N PRO A 335 -23.03 15.23 -4.14
CA PRO A 335 -22.61 16.61 -4.41
C PRO A 335 -21.26 16.90 -3.78
N LEU A 336 -20.39 17.57 -4.52
CA LEU A 336 -19.04 17.98 -4.10
C LEU A 336 -18.76 19.48 -4.41
N ASN A 337 -19.79 20.24 -4.75
CA ASN A 337 -19.67 21.64 -5.20
C ASN A 337 -19.01 22.55 -4.15
N ASP A 338 -19.17 22.24 -2.86
CA ASP A 338 -18.64 23.06 -1.75
C ASP A 338 -17.16 22.79 -1.43
N TRP A 339 -16.53 21.82 -2.10
CA TRP A 339 -15.12 21.51 -1.90
C TRP A 339 -14.20 22.63 -2.40
N ASP A 340 -13.34 23.14 -1.51
CA ASP A 340 -12.20 23.98 -1.91
C ASP A 340 -11.08 23.11 -2.49
N VAL A 341 -11.07 22.95 -3.81
CA VAL A 341 -10.03 22.20 -4.53
C VAL A 341 -8.84 23.07 -4.97
N SER A 342 -8.72 24.31 -4.46
CA SER A 342 -7.73 25.29 -4.96
C SER A 342 -6.27 24.86 -4.77
N ASN A 343 -5.96 23.93 -3.87
CA ASN A 343 -4.61 23.40 -3.67
C ASN A 343 -4.35 22.05 -4.39
N VAL A 344 -5.35 21.49 -5.07
CA VAL A 344 -5.22 20.22 -5.78
C VAL A 344 -4.37 20.41 -7.04
N LYS A 345 -3.37 19.55 -7.22
CA LYS A 345 -2.50 19.51 -8.42
C LYS A 345 -2.86 18.37 -9.37
N ASN A 346 -3.35 17.25 -8.84
CA ASN A 346 -3.58 16.04 -9.63
C ASN A 346 -5.01 15.49 -9.39
N MET A 347 -5.82 15.50 -10.45
CA MET A 347 -7.19 14.96 -10.53
C MET A 347 -7.30 13.83 -11.56
N MET A 348 -6.17 13.23 -11.96
CA MET A 348 -6.13 12.19 -12.99
C MET A 348 -7.08 11.05 -12.64
N CYS A 349 -7.99 10.72 -13.56
CA CYS A 349 -8.98 9.65 -13.42
C CYS A 349 -9.88 9.73 -12.17
N MET A 350 -10.06 10.91 -11.57
CA MET A 350 -10.81 11.05 -10.30
C MET A 350 -12.20 10.39 -10.31
N PHE A 351 -12.94 10.51 -11.42
CA PHE A 351 -14.28 9.93 -11.63
C PHE A 351 -14.31 8.93 -12.79
N ALA A 352 -13.17 8.35 -13.16
CA ALA A 352 -13.12 7.37 -14.24
C ALA A 352 -14.05 6.18 -13.92
N GLY A 353 -14.89 5.74 -14.85
CA GLY A 353 -15.85 4.64 -14.65
C GLY A 353 -17.06 4.97 -13.76
N ALA A 354 -17.19 6.20 -13.23
CA ALA A 354 -18.36 6.63 -12.45
C ALA A 354 -19.56 6.94 -13.36
N ILE A 355 -20.20 5.88 -13.89
CA ILE A 355 -21.19 5.96 -14.98
C ILE A 355 -22.36 6.91 -14.67
N SER A 356 -22.80 6.96 -13.42
CA SER A 356 -23.95 7.75 -12.97
C SER A 356 -23.57 9.14 -12.46
N PHE A 357 -22.27 9.44 -12.31
CA PHE A 357 -21.82 10.71 -11.75
C PHE A 357 -22.22 11.88 -12.65
N ASN A 358 -22.99 12.81 -12.11
CA ASN A 358 -23.47 13.99 -12.83
C ASN A 358 -23.74 15.18 -11.90
N GLN A 359 -22.85 15.42 -10.94
CA GLN A 359 -22.99 16.50 -9.94
C GLN A 359 -22.25 17.78 -10.37
N PRO A 360 -22.78 18.97 -10.01
CA PRO A 360 -22.19 20.24 -10.42
C PRO A 360 -20.80 20.44 -9.81
N LEU A 361 -19.85 20.86 -10.64
CA LEU A 361 -18.45 21.14 -10.27
C LEU A 361 -18.00 22.52 -10.77
N ASN A 362 -18.92 23.35 -11.29
CA ASN A 362 -18.60 24.63 -11.94
C ASN A 362 -17.89 25.62 -11.01
N ASP A 363 -18.15 25.56 -9.71
CA ASP A 363 -17.61 26.50 -8.71
C ASP A 363 -16.20 26.12 -8.23
N TRP A 364 -15.67 24.97 -8.68
CA TRP A 364 -14.33 24.54 -8.32
C TRP A 364 -13.25 25.46 -8.88
N ASN A 365 -12.39 25.95 -7.99
CA ASN A 365 -11.16 26.62 -8.39
C ASN A 365 -10.08 25.61 -8.79
N VAL A 366 -10.03 25.26 -10.08
CA VAL A 366 -9.03 24.32 -10.62
C VAL A 366 -7.74 24.99 -11.11
N SER A 367 -7.48 26.25 -10.74
CA SER A 367 -6.35 27.02 -11.31
C SER A 367 -4.98 26.42 -11.02
N ASN A 368 -4.83 25.59 -9.98
CA ASN A 368 -3.56 24.95 -9.63
C ASN A 368 -3.46 23.49 -10.11
N VAL A 369 -4.48 22.97 -10.80
CA VAL A 369 -4.50 21.61 -11.32
C VAL A 369 -3.57 21.51 -12.54
N GLU A 370 -2.65 20.56 -12.49
CA GLU A 370 -1.66 20.28 -13.54
C GLU A 370 -2.07 19.06 -14.39
N ASN A 371 -2.83 18.11 -13.82
CA ASN A 371 -3.22 16.87 -14.49
C ASN A 371 -4.71 16.54 -14.29
N THR A 372 -5.47 16.53 -15.39
CA THR A 372 -6.89 16.12 -15.46
C THR A 372 -7.11 14.93 -16.39
N GLY A 373 -6.03 14.21 -16.76
CA GLY A 373 -6.10 13.08 -17.66
C GLY A 373 -7.10 12.02 -17.18
N GLY A 374 -8.02 11.61 -18.05
CA GLY A 374 -9.04 10.62 -17.72
C GLY A 374 -10.06 11.02 -16.64
N MET A 375 -10.08 12.27 -16.16
CA MET A 375 -10.86 12.69 -14.98
C MET A 375 -12.33 12.23 -15.02
N PHE A 376 -12.98 12.27 -16.19
CA PHE A 376 -14.36 11.83 -16.43
C PHE A 376 -14.44 10.68 -17.44
N ALA A 377 -13.36 9.92 -17.63
CA ALA A 377 -13.34 8.82 -18.59
C ALA A 377 -14.40 7.77 -18.22
N GLY A 378 -15.35 7.46 -19.09
CA GLY A 378 -16.43 6.50 -18.80
C GLY A 378 -17.53 7.02 -17.87
N ALA A 379 -17.48 8.28 -17.41
CA ALA A 379 -18.58 8.91 -16.67
C ALA A 379 -19.74 9.22 -17.64
N ARG A 380 -20.48 8.20 -18.07
CA ARG A 380 -21.39 8.27 -19.22
C ARG A 380 -22.51 9.29 -19.05
N SER A 381 -22.97 9.52 -17.81
CA SER A 381 -24.05 10.48 -17.50
C SER A 381 -23.56 11.91 -17.29
N PHE A 382 -22.24 12.12 -17.16
CA PHE A 382 -21.69 13.43 -16.82
C PHE A 382 -21.93 14.45 -17.94
N ASN A 383 -22.61 15.54 -17.60
CA ASN A 383 -22.94 16.63 -18.53
C ASN A 383 -23.10 17.98 -17.83
N GLN A 384 -22.24 18.26 -16.84
CA GLN A 384 -22.27 19.50 -16.05
C GLN A 384 -21.38 20.59 -16.63
N PRO A 385 -21.73 21.89 -16.49
CA PRO A 385 -20.98 22.98 -17.07
C PRO A 385 -19.60 23.12 -16.42
N LEU A 386 -18.56 23.24 -17.25
CA LEU A 386 -17.16 23.42 -16.81
C LEU A 386 -16.47 24.61 -17.49
N ASN A 387 -17.22 25.39 -18.26
CA ASN A 387 -16.66 26.43 -19.13
C ASN A 387 -15.92 27.54 -18.34
N ASP A 388 -16.28 27.75 -17.07
CA ASP A 388 -15.71 28.78 -16.21
C ASP A 388 -14.44 28.33 -15.47
N TRP A 389 -14.05 27.06 -15.62
CA TRP A 389 -12.80 26.56 -15.06
C TRP A 389 -11.58 27.25 -15.64
N ASN A 390 -10.69 27.71 -14.75
CA ASN A 390 -9.36 28.16 -15.14
C ASN A 390 -8.42 26.96 -15.29
N VAL A 391 -8.26 26.46 -16.52
CA VAL A 391 -7.39 25.32 -16.84
C VAL A 391 -5.99 25.72 -17.35
N SER A 392 -5.57 26.98 -17.16
CA SER A 392 -4.33 27.53 -17.74
C SER A 392 -3.04 26.88 -17.23
N ASN A 393 -3.10 26.09 -16.16
CA ASN A 393 -1.97 25.34 -15.61
C ASN A 393 -2.03 23.84 -15.93
N VAL A 394 -3.09 23.36 -16.59
CA VAL A 394 -3.22 21.94 -16.94
C VAL A 394 -2.26 21.60 -18.08
N GLU A 395 -1.46 20.55 -17.89
CA GLU A 395 -0.51 20.04 -18.89
C GLU A 395 -1.04 18.76 -19.56
N ASN A 396 -1.86 17.96 -18.85
CA ASN A 396 -2.41 16.71 -19.35
C ASN A 396 -3.94 16.67 -19.29
N MET A 397 -4.58 16.59 -20.47
CA MET A 397 -6.02 16.40 -20.67
C MET A 397 -6.33 15.10 -21.45
N GLY A 398 -5.35 14.19 -21.58
CA GLY A 398 -5.52 12.93 -22.29
C GLY A 398 -6.69 12.13 -21.72
N ALA A 399 -7.58 11.64 -22.58
CA ALA A 399 -8.77 10.88 -22.23
C ALA A 399 -9.75 11.55 -21.24
N MET A 400 -9.63 12.86 -20.95
CA MET A 400 -10.41 13.54 -19.90
C MET A 400 -11.92 13.26 -19.96
N PHE A 401 -12.51 13.18 -21.16
CA PHE A 401 -13.92 12.86 -21.43
C PHE A 401 -14.08 11.62 -22.33
N ALA A 402 -13.08 10.73 -22.40
CA ALA A 402 -13.21 9.50 -23.17
C ALA A 402 -14.44 8.72 -22.66
N TYR A 403 -15.34 8.28 -23.54
CA TYR A 403 -16.55 7.54 -23.17
C TYR A 403 -17.55 8.28 -22.26
N ALA A 404 -17.39 9.59 -22.03
CA ALA A 404 -18.41 10.43 -21.39
C ALA A 404 -19.55 10.70 -22.39
N GLU A 405 -20.40 9.69 -22.62
CA GLU A 405 -21.35 9.67 -23.73
C GLU A 405 -22.31 10.86 -23.76
N SER A 406 -22.77 11.34 -22.60
CA SER A 406 -23.71 12.45 -22.48
C SER A 406 -23.05 13.83 -22.57
N PHE A 407 -21.72 13.93 -22.42
CA PHE A 407 -21.05 15.22 -22.27
C PHE A 407 -21.15 16.07 -23.54
N ASN A 408 -21.76 17.24 -23.42
CA ASN A 408 -21.91 18.20 -24.52
C ASN A 408 -21.96 19.66 -24.02
N GLN A 409 -21.17 20.00 -23.01
CA GLN A 409 -21.10 21.36 -22.45
C GLN A 409 -20.02 22.20 -23.13
N PRO A 410 -20.22 23.51 -23.27
CA PRO A 410 -19.23 24.41 -23.87
C PRO A 410 -17.94 24.41 -23.06
N LEU A 411 -16.80 24.46 -23.76
CA LEU A 411 -15.45 24.55 -23.19
C LEU A 411 -14.62 25.66 -23.85
N ASN A 412 -15.26 26.53 -24.63
CA ASN A 412 -14.59 27.50 -25.50
C ASN A 412 -13.84 28.61 -24.75
N ASN A 413 -14.06 28.77 -23.43
CA ASN A 413 -13.36 29.73 -22.60
C ASN A 413 -12.04 29.21 -22.03
N TRP A 414 -11.76 27.91 -22.14
CA TRP A 414 -10.56 27.31 -21.60
C TRP A 414 -9.28 27.82 -22.30
N ASP A 415 -8.31 28.27 -21.50
CA ASP A 415 -6.93 28.47 -21.94
C ASP A 415 -6.17 27.15 -21.89
N VAL A 416 -6.01 26.52 -23.06
CA VAL A 416 -5.30 25.24 -23.20
C VAL A 416 -3.85 25.41 -23.70
N SER A 417 -3.28 26.62 -23.60
CA SER A 417 -1.96 26.94 -24.16
C SER A 417 -0.77 26.26 -23.46
N THR A 418 -1.00 25.63 -22.30
CA THR A 418 -0.04 24.79 -21.58
C THR A 418 -0.18 23.30 -21.86
N VAL A 419 -1.29 22.86 -22.43
CA VAL A 419 -1.60 21.44 -22.59
C VAL A 419 -0.65 20.78 -23.60
N LEU A 420 -0.08 19.65 -23.20
CA LEU A 420 0.81 18.80 -24.00
C LEU A 420 0.08 17.56 -24.55
N HIS A 421 -0.87 17.01 -23.78
CA HIS A 421 -1.53 15.73 -24.05
C HIS A 421 -3.04 15.88 -24.21
N MET A 422 -3.59 15.50 -25.38
CA MET A 422 -5.03 15.47 -25.71
C MET A 422 -5.43 14.18 -26.45
N GLU A 423 -4.59 13.15 -26.41
CA GLU A 423 -4.95 11.83 -26.92
C GLU A 423 -6.26 11.37 -26.30
N TYR A 424 -7.16 10.83 -27.12
CA TYR A 424 -8.44 10.29 -26.68
C TYR A 424 -9.37 11.25 -25.92
N MET A 425 -9.08 12.56 -25.83
CA MET A 425 -9.76 13.51 -24.94
C MET A 425 -11.30 13.39 -24.98
N PHE A 426 -11.89 13.23 -26.16
CA PHE A 426 -13.33 13.04 -26.38
C PHE A 426 -13.66 11.71 -27.07
N LYS A 427 -12.75 10.72 -27.05
CA LYS A 427 -12.96 9.43 -27.74
C LYS A 427 -14.28 8.82 -27.26
N LYS A 428 -15.23 8.59 -28.17
CA LYS A 428 -16.58 8.04 -27.89
C LYS A 428 -17.43 8.90 -26.92
N ALA A 429 -17.13 10.19 -26.74
CA ALA A 429 -18.08 11.16 -26.18
C ALA A 429 -19.17 11.45 -27.23
N ARG A 430 -20.18 10.57 -27.29
CA ARG A 430 -21.12 10.48 -28.41
C ARG A 430 -21.93 11.77 -28.63
N SER A 431 -22.29 12.48 -27.56
CA SER A 431 -23.05 13.73 -27.67
C SER A 431 -22.19 14.96 -27.95
N PHE A 432 -20.85 14.87 -27.83
CA PHE A 432 -20.00 16.04 -27.89
C PHE A 432 -19.99 16.69 -29.29
N ASN A 433 -20.54 17.89 -29.38
CA ASN A 433 -20.55 18.73 -30.59
C ASN A 433 -20.46 20.23 -30.24
N GLN A 434 -19.46 20.63 -29.46
CA GLN A 434 -19.23 22.02 -29.05
C GLN A 434 -18.09 22.68 -29.83
N PRO A 435 -18.11 24.01 -30.05
CA PRO A 435 -17.04 24.72 -30.73
C PRO A 435 -15.78 24.80 -29.86
N LEU A 436 -14.61 24.59 -30.48
CA LEU A 436 -13.29 24.62 -29.82
C LEU A 436 -12.34 25.61 -30.50
N ASP A 437 -12.88 26.56 -31.25
CA ASP A 437 -12.10 27.38 -32.19
C ASP A 437 -11.14 28.37 -31.51
N ASN A 438 -11.44 28.71 -30.26
CA ASN A 438 -10.67 29.66 -29.45
C ASN A 438 -9.41 29.04 -28.84
N TRP A 439 -9.38 27.72 -28.66
CA TRP A 439 -8.28 27.02 -28.00
C TRP A 439 -6.94 27.20 -28.71
N ASP A 440 -5.91 27.65 -27.99
CA ASP A 440 -4.52 27.59 -28.47
C ASP A 440 -3.87 26.23 -28.15
N ALA A 441 -4.19 25.22 -28.96
CA ALA A 441 -3.61 23.88 -28.84
C ALA A 441 -2.23 23.72 -29.53
N SER A 442 -1.46 24.81 -29.72
CA SER A 442 -0.21 24.78 -30.50
C SER A 442 0.90 23.94 -29.87
N LYS A 443 0.94 23.85 -28.53
CA LYS A 443 1.90 23.02 -27.77
C LYS A 443 1.52 21.54 -27.68
N VAL A 444 0.26 21.19 -27.93
CA VAL A 444 -0.23 19.81 -27.83
C VAL A 444 0.59 18.92 -28.76
N ILE A 445 1.33 17.96 -28.20
CA ILE A 445 2.18 17.05 -28.96
C ILE A 445 1.42 15.80 -29.41
N ASN A 446 0.42 15.37 -28.64
CA ASN A 446 -0.36 14.16 -28.92
C ASN A 446 -1.87 14.47 -29.02
N THR A 447 -2.46 14.15 -30.17
CA THR A 447 -3.90 14.30 -30.45
C THR A 447 -4.52 13.01 -30.99
N ARG A 448 -3.88 11.86 -30.73
CA ARG A 448 -4.31 10.55 -31.24
C ARG A 448 -5.76 10.29 -30.85
N ASP A 449 -6.60 10.01 -31.85
CA ASP A 449 -8.02 9.64 -31.67
C ASP A 449 -8.86 10.61 -30.80
N MET A 450 -8.44 11.88 -30.68
CA MET A 450 -9.06 12.90 -29.82
C MET A 450 -10.58 13.00 -29.99
N PHE A 451 -11.09 12.89 -31.23
CA PHE A 451 -12.51 13.02 -31.57
C PHE A 451 -13.13 11.73 -32.12
N ALA A 452 -12.43 10.59 -32.00
CA ALA A 452 -12.91 9.33 -32.59
C ALA A 452 -14.24 8.90 -31.94
N GLY A 453 -15.29 8.70 -32.74
CA GLY A 453 -16.61 8.29 -32.21
C GLY A 453 -17.44 9.42 -31.55
N THR A 454 -17.09 10.68 -31.80
CA THR A 454 -17.90 11.86 -31.40
C THR A 454 -18.91 12.26 -32.49
N SER A 455 -19.97 12.96 -32.10
CA SER A 455 -20.89 13.69 -33.00
C SER A 455 -20.35 15.04 -33.48
N LEU A 456 -19.06 15.36 -33.21
CA LEU A 456 -18.46 16.63 -33.62
C LEU A 456 -18.46 16.77 -35.14
N GLU A 457 -19.09 17.84 -35.62
CA GLU A 457 -19.19 18.15 -37.05
C GLU A 457 -17.83 18.06 -37.77
N PRO A 458 -17.76 17.44 -38.96
CA PRO A 458 -16.49 17.28 -39.70
C PRO A 458 -15.77 18.61 -39.96
N GLU A 459 -16.50 19.70 -40.16
CA GLU A 459 -15.93 21.02 -40.39
C GLU A 459 -15.25 21.58 -39.14
N ARG A 460 -15.88 21.48 -37.96
CA ARG A 460 -15.29 21.87 -36.68
C ARG A 460 -14.02 21.08 -36.39
N ARG A 461 -14.05 19.77 -36.63
CA ARG A 461 -12.88 18.90 -36.50
C ARG A 461 -11.72 19.35 -37.39
N ARG A 462 -12.00 19.62 -38.68
CA ARG A 462 -10.99 20.12 -39.63
C ARG A 462 -10.46 21.50 -39.21
N LEU A 463 -11.33 22.39 -38.76
CA LEU A 463 -10.99 23.74 -38.34
C LEU A 463 -10.05 23.73 -37.13
N PHE A 464 -10.32 22.90 -36.13
CA PHE A 464 -9.45 22.70 -34.97
C PHE A 464 -8.02 22.31 -35.40
N PHE A 465 -7.87 21.24 -36.19
CA PHE A 465 -6.54 20.78 -36.63
C PHE A 465 -5.83 21.81 -37.52
N ARG A 466 -6.55 22.52 -38.39
CA ARG A 466 -6.00 23.59 -39.21
C ARG A 466 -5.47 24.74 -38.34
N ARG A 467 -6.25 25.21 -37.37
CA ARG A 467 -5.84 26.29 -36.45
C ARG A 467 -4.64 25.88 -35.61
N ARG A 468 -4.66 24.67 -35.04
CA ARG A 468 -3.51 24.11 -34.31
C ARG A 468 -2.24 24.10 -35.16
N ALA A 469 -2.31 23.57 -36.39
CA ALA A 469 -1.16 23.53 -37.30
C ALA A 469 -0.63 24.92 -37.65
N MET A 470 -1.52 25.88 -37.93
CA MET A 470 -1.14 27.27 -38.22
C MET A 470 -0.45 27.94 -37.02
N ARG A 471 -1.01 27.83 -35.82
CA ARG A 471 -0.41 28.41 -34.60
C ARG A 471 0.95 27.78 -34.31
N ARG A 472 1.07 26.45 -34.42
CA ARG A 472 2.33 25.72 -34.24
C ARG A 472 3.41 26.17 -35.25
N ALA A 473 3.04 26.36 -36.51
CA ALA A 473 3.96 26.90 -37.53
C ALA A 473 4.39 28.34 -37.23
N ALA A 474 3.47 29.18 -36.72
CA ALA A 474 3.78 30.56 -36.34
C ALA A 474 4.77 30.64 -35.16
N VAL A 475 4.63 29.75 -34.16
CA VAL A 475 5.57 29.63 -33.04
C VAL A 475 6.96 29.20 -33.54
N ALA A 476 7.04 28.15 -34.35
CA ALA A 476 8.31 27.66 -34.91
C ALA A 476 9.02 28.73 -35.76
N ASN A 477 8.27 29.53 -36.52
CA ASN A 477 8.84 30.63 -37.30
C ASN A 477 9.40 31.74 -36.40
N LYS A 478 8.70 32.13 -35.32
CA LYS A 478 9.20 33.10 -34.33
C LYS A 478 10.49 32.62 -33.68
N GLU A 479 10.57 31.35 -33.27
CA GLU A 479 11.79 30.75 -32.70
C GLU A 479 12.95 30.75 -33.70
N SER A 480 12.69 30.44 -34.97
CA SER A 480 13.69 30.49 -36.04
C SER A 480 14.25 31.92 -36.24
N VAL A 481 13.37 32.92 -36.29
CA VAL A 481 13.76 34.34 -36.42
C VAL A 481 14.57 34.81 -35.22
N LEU A 482 14.15 34.47 -33.99
CA LEU A 482 14.87 34.78 -32.76
C LEU A 482 16.26 34.11 -32.74
N ASN A 483 16.35 32.83 -33.09
CA ASN A 483 17.63 32.12 -33.19
C ASN A 483 18.55 32.75 -34.23
N HIS A 484 18.02 33.20 -35.37
CA HIS A 484 18.79 33.92 -36.38
C HIS A 484 19.31 35.28 -35.84
N TYR A 485 18.47 36.01 -35.11
CA TYR A 485 18.82 37.29 -34.48
C TYR A 485 19.92 37.13 -33.42
N TRP A 486 19.79 36.17 -32.50
CA TRP A 486 20.81 35.90 -31.48
C TRP A 486 22.15 35.44 -32.07
N ARG A 487 22.13 34.62 -33.14
CA ARG A 487 23.36 34.27 -33.88
C ARG A 487 24.03 35.49 -34.53
N ARG A 488 23.26 36.49 -34.97
CA ARG A 488 23.82 37.76 -35.49
C ARG A 488 24.40 38.63 -34.38
N LEU A 489 23.74 38.73 -33.24
CA LEU A 489 24.25 39.47 -32.07
C LEU A 489 25.51 38.82 -31.49
N GLY A 490 25.54 37.50 -31.32
CA GLY A 490 26.71 36.78 -30.84
C GLY A 490 27.94 36.97 -31.74
N ARG A 491 27.75 36.96 -33.07
CA ARG A 491 28.82 37.29 -34.02
C ARG A 491 29.32 38.74 -33.88
N ARG A 492 28.40 39.70 -33.78
CA ARG A 492 28.77 41.11 -33.59
C ARG A 492 29.50 41.36 -32.26
N ALA A 493 29.10 40.68 -31.19
CA ALA A 493 29.78 40.74 -29.90
C ALA A 493 31.18 40.13 -29.98
N ALA A 494 31.34 38.96 -30.63
CA ALA A 494 32.66 38.36 -30.87
C ALA A 494 33.57 39.27 -31.70
N ASP A 495 33.03 39.90 -32.77
CA ASP A 495 33.77 40.85 -33.61
C ASP A 495 34.14 42.15 -32.88
N ALA A 496 33.35 42.55 -31.87
CA ALA A 496 33.62 43.73 -31.04
C ALA A 496 34.68 43.42 -29.97
N VAL A 497 34.63 42.24 -29.35
CA VAL A 497 35.67 41.76 -28.42
C VAL A 497 37.00 41.57 -29.15
N ALA A 498 36.99 40.95 -30.34
CA ALA A 498 38.19 40.81 -31.17
C ALA A 498 38.83 42.16 -31.52
N ARG A 499 38.01 43.21 -31.72
CA ARG A 499 38.47 44.58 -31.97
C ARG A 499 38.92 45.36 -30.74
N ALA A 500 38.50 44.95 -29.53
CA ALA A 500 38.91 45.58 -28.28
C ALA A 500 40.16 44.92 -27.68
N VAL A 501 40.49 43.69 -28.10
CA VAL A 501 41.69 42.94 -27.70
C VAL A 501 42.86 43.10 -28.69
N SER A 502 42.59 43.65 -29.88
CA SER A 502 43.59 44.14 -30.85
C SER A 502 43.88 45.62 -30.62
#